data_AF-A0A949LIJ8-F1
#
_entry.id   AF-A0A949LIJ8-F1
#
_cell.length_a   1.000
_cell.length_b   1.000
_cell.length_c   1.000
_cell.angle_alpha   90.00
_cell.angle_beta   90.00
_cell.angle_gamma   90.00
#
_symmetry.space_group_name_H-M   'P 1'
#
loop_
_entity.id
_entity.type
_entity.pdbx_description
1 polymer ?
#
loop_
_entity_poly.entity_id
_entity_poly.type
_entity_poly.pdbx_seq_one_letter_code
_entity_poly.pdbx_strand_id
1 'polypeptide(L)'
;MNKNSVAPDQNTQQTTNTENCDAISQNSSRRKVLKGGAVLAASGIAGFPLISKSQSDVIKIGHLTPRTGFLGTLGEYAVQAADLAIEEINAKGGILGRKVELIKEDSVNPQTASTKAERLIERDKVACIVGEISSASALTIAQVAQRTKNLFINTGANSDALRGSNCNKYMFHVESQNSMYVKTVGRSLLAENRVRGKNWYSLTADYAFGHDLLKVARRFMEANG
;
A
#
# COMPACT_ATOMS: atom_id res chain seq x y z
N MET A 1 -48.57 35.35 29.20
CA MET A 1 -48.50 36.42 28.19
C MET A 1 -47.99 35.80 26.89
N ASN A 2 -48.89 35.31 26.03
CA ASN A 2 -49.53 35.99 24.88
C ASN A 2 -48.53 36.13 23.71
N LYS A 3 -48.54 35.23 22.71
CA LYS A 3 -49.48 35.06 21.55
C LYS A 3 -49.45 36.22 20.54
N ASN A 4 -49.35 35.86 19.25
CA ASN A 4 -50.21 36.23 18.11
C ASN A 4 -49.43 35.92 16.80
N SER A 5 -49.79 35.04 15.85
CA SER A 5 -51.06 34.51 15.30
C SER A 5 -51.74 35.38 14.21
N VAL A 6 -52.04 34.69 13.08
CA VAL A 6 -53.11 34.90 12.06
C VAL A 6 -52.85 35.79 10.82
N ALA A 7 -52.58 35.16 9.66
CA ALA A 7 -53.45 34.86 8.47
C ALA A 7 -54.41 35.95 7.82
N PRO A 8 -55.14 35.69 6.70
CA PRO A 8 -54.98 36.32 5.35
C PRO A 8 -56.30 36.88 4.69
N ASP A 9 -56.27 37.37 3.42
CA ASP A 9 -57.45 37.54 2.50
C ASP A 9 -56.96 37.94 1.07
N GLN A 10 -57.22 37.27 -0.07
CA GLN A 10 -58.41 37.00 -0.94
C GLN A 10 -58.78 38.09 -1.99
N ASN A 11 -59.01 37.60 -3.23
CA ASN A 11 -59.95 38.07 -4.29
C ASN A 11 -59.55 39.33 -5.12
N THR A 12 -59.84 39.51 -6.42
CA THR A 12 -60.78 38.95 -7.44
C THR A 12 -60.26 39.46 -8.82
N GLN A 13 -60.47 38.87 -10.01
CA GLN A 13 -61.65 39.05 -10.88
C GLN A 13 -61.55 38.17 -12.16
N GLN A 14 -62.73 37.70 -12.59
CA GLN A 14 -63.05 36.91 -13.78
C GLN A 14 -63.21 37.77 -15.05
N THR A 15 -63.01 37.17 -16.23
CA THR A 15 -63.83 37.46 -17.41
C THR A 15 -64.13 36.18 -18.20
N THR A 16 -65.39 36.06 -18.60
CA THR A 16 -66.04 35.04 -19.42
C THR A 16 -65.72 35.20 -20.90
N ASN A 17 -65.74 34.11 -21.68
CA ASN A 17 -66.45 34.06 -22.97
C ASN A 17 -66.52 32.62 -23.51
N THR A 18 -67.71 32.29 -23.99
CA THR A 18 -68.18 31.04 -24.57
C THR A 18 -67.90 31.03 -26.06
N GLU A 19 -67.38 29.93 -26.63
CA GLU A 19 -67.62 29.56 -28.03
C GLU A 19 -67.25 28.07 -28.25
N ASN A 20 -68.19 27.32 -28.83
CA ASN A 20 -68.08 25.94 -29.27
C ASN A 20 -67.61 25.93 -30.75
N CYS A 21 -66.65 25.07 -31.10
CA CYS A 21 -66.79 24.03 -32.14
C CYS A 21 -65.42 23.39 -32.47
N ASP A 22 -65.49 22.07 -32.71
CA ASP A 22 -64.58 21.22 -33.48
C ASP A 22 -63.34 20.57 -32.82
N ALA A 23 -63.53 19.25 -32.64
CA ALA A 23 -62.65 18.15 -33.03
C ALA A 23 -61.48 17.68 -32.12
N ILE A 24 -61.71 16.49 -31.55
CA ILE A 24 -60.83 15.31 -31.47
C ILE A 24 -59.44 15.50 -30.84
N SER A 25 -59.24 14.96 -29.63
CA SER A 25 -58.38 13.78 -29.41
C SER A 25 -58.39 13.33 -27.95
N GLN A 26 -58.56 12.02 -27.76
CA GLN A 26 -58.76 11.34 -26.49
C GLN A 26 -57.46 11.21 -25.67
N ASN A 27 -57.52 11.46 -24.36
CA ASN A 27 -56.66 10.71 -23.44
C ASN A 27 -57.34 10.53 -22.07
N SER A 28 -57.91 9.35 -21.85
CA SER A 28 -58.51 8.98 -20.58
C SER A 28 -57.67 7.94 -19.83
N SER A 29 -57.43 8.28 -18.58
CA SER A 29 -57.51 7.38 -17.44
C SER A 29 -56.32 6.47 -17.14
N ARG A 30 -55.50 6.98 -16.22
CA ARG A 30 -54.49 6.33 -15.38
C ARG A 30 -55.00 5.16 -14.49
N ARG A 31 -56.06 4.44 -14.88
CA ARG A 31 -56.75 3.49 -13.98
C ARG A 31 -56.95 2.06 -14.50
N LYS A 32 -56.20 1.63 -15.52
CA LYS A 32 -56.29 0.26 -16.08
C LYS A 32 -54.93 -0.42 -16.35
N VAL A 33 -53.92 -0.28 -15.48
CA VAL A 33 -52.65 -1.01 -15.64
C VAL A 33 -52.44 -2.13 -14.60
N LEU A 34 -53.31 -2.28 -13.60
CA LEU A 34 -53.12 -3.28 -12.53
C LEU A 34 -53.91 -4.60 -12.66
N LYS A 35 -54.54 -4.92 -13.80
CA LYS A 35 -55.35 -6.16 -13.92
C LYS A 35 -55.22 -6.95 -15.22
N GLY A 36 -54.08 -6.92 -15.91
CA GLY A 36 -53.88 -7.76 -17.09
C GLY A 36 -52.41 -8.05 -17.34
N GLY A 37 -51.92 -9.20 -16.87
CA GLY A 37 -50.54 -9.61 -17.12
C GLY A 37 -50.10 -10.86 -16.36
N ALA A 38 -50.99 -11.82 -16.17
CA ALA A 38 -50.67 -13.13 -15.60
C ALA A 38 -50.65 -14.21 -16.69
N VAL A 39 -49.88 -14.01 -17.77
CA VAL A 39 -49.38 -15.08 -18.68
C VAL A 39 -48.13 -14.53 -19.36
N LEU A 40 -46.94 -14.90 -18.88
CA LEU A 40 -45.65 -15.02 -19.60
C LEU A 40 -44.58 -15.45 -18.58
N ALA A 41 -44.72 -16.67 -18.04
CA ALA A 41 -43.80 -17.25 -17.06
C ALA A 41 -42.81 -18.25 -17.70
N ALA A 42 -42.29 -17.97 -18.90
CA ALA A 42 -41.40 -18.93 -19.61
C ALA A 42 -40.19 -18.32 -20.34
N SER A 43 -39.88 -17.03 -20.19
CA SER A 43 -38.71 -16.45 -20.88
C SER A 43 -38.22 -15.19 -20.16
N GLY A 44 -37.55 -15.38 -19.01
CA GLY A 44 -37.04 -14.29 -18.18
C GLY A 44 -35.74 -14.61 -17.41
N ILE A 45 -34.95 -15.61 -17.84
CA ILE A 45 -33.59 -15.83 -17.32
C ILE A 45 -32.57 -14.91 -18.04
N ALA A 46 -33.03 -13.93 -18.82
CA ALA A 46 -32.17 -12.93 -19.43
C ALA A 46 -32.13 -11.66 -18.57
N GLY A 47 -31.01 -11.44 -17.86
CA GLY A 47 -30.59 -10.07 -17.57
C GLY A 47 -30.50 -9.62 -16.12
N PHE A 48 -30.22 -10.50 -15.16
CA PHE A 48 -29.34 -10.00 -14.09
C PHE A 48 -27.97 -9.79 -14.75
N PRO A 49 -27.38 -8.57 -14.73
CA PRO A 49 -25.98 -8.46 -15.05
C PRO A 49 -25.27 -9.31 -13.99
N LEU A 50 -24.82 -10.50 -14.40
CA LEU A 50 -23.68 -11.12 -13.76
C LEU A 50 -22.67 -9.99 -13.65
N ILE A 51 -22.36 -9.58 -12.42
CA ILE A 51 -21.27 -8.68 -12.13
C ILE A 51 -20.06 -9.38 -12.73
N SER A 52 -19.73 -9.01 -13.95
CA SER A 52 -18.55 -9.46 -14.63
C SER A 52 -17.41 -8.99 -13.75
N LYS A 53 -16.74 -9.92 -13.05
CA LYS A 53 -15.48 -9.65 -12.33
C LYS A 53 -14.36 -9.39 -13.35
N SER A 54 -14.59 -8.47 -14.28
CA SER A 54 -13.68 -8.03 -15.33
C SER A 54 -12.59 -7.10 -14.79
N GLN A 55 -12.07 -7.40 -13.61
CA GLN A 55 -10.86 -6.72 -13.13
C GLN A 55 -9.98 -7.68 -12.36
N SER A 56 -9.58 -8.77 -13.01
CA SER A 56 -8.38 -9.49 -12.57
C SER A 56 -7.14 -8.82 -13.16
N ASP A 57 -6.94 -7.52 -12.91
CA ASP A 57 -5.62 -6.94 -13.12
C ASP A 57 -4.69 -7.62 -12.11
N VAL A 58 -3.64 -8.29 -12.59
CA VAL A 58 -2.62 -8.89 -11.72
C VAL A 58 -1.99 -7.80 -10.86
N ILE A 59 -1.83 -8.05 -9.56
CA ILE A 59 -1.12 -7.14 -8.67
C ILE A 59 0.37 -7.40 -8.83
N LYS A 60 1.09 -6.45 -9.40
CA LYS A 60 2.54 -6.53 -9.57
C LYS A 60 3.23 -5.99 -8.33
N ILE A 61 4.11 -6.78 -7.73
CA ILE A 61 4.97 -6.38 -6.62
C ILE A 61 6.41 -6.37 -7.12
N GLY A 62 7.12 -5.27 -6.91
CA GLY A 62 8.55 -5.20 -7.19
C GLY A 62 9.33 -5.83 -6.04
N HIS A 63 10.25 -6.74 -6.35
CA HIS A 63 11.22 -7.25 -5.39
C HIS A 63 12.62 -6.80 -5.79
N LEU A 64 13.25 -6.03 -4.92
CA LEU A 64 14.56 -5.45 -5.16
C LEU A 64 15.50 -5.84 -4.02
N THR A 65 16.55 -6.60 -4.34
CA THR A 65 17.48 -7.20 -3.38
C THR A 65 18.84 -7.44 -4.06
N PRO A 66 19.99 -7.47 -3.35
CA PRO A 66 21.28 -7.69 -3.99
C PRO A 66 21.43 -9.17 -4.34
N ARG A 67 21.46 -9.50 -5.63
CA ARG A 67 21.58 -10.88 -6.14
C ARG A 67 22.99 -11.24 -6.58
N THR A 68 23.85 -10.24 -6.68
CA THR A 68 25.27 -10.38 -6.98
C THR A 68 26.12 -9.66 -5.93
N GLY A 69 27.44 -9.89 -5.95
CA GLY A 69 28.37 -9.35 -4.96
C GLY A 69 28.28 -10.05 -3.60
N PHE A 70 28.81 -9.42 -2.54
CA PHE A 70 29.01 -10.08 -1.25
C PHE A 70 27.71 -10.42 -0.50
N LEU A 71 26.60 -9.74 -0.82
CA LEU A 71 25.27 -10.03 -0.27
C LEU A 71 24.44 -10.95 -1.19
N GLY A 72 24.99 -11.37 -2.34
CA GLY A 72 24.24 -12.09 -3.38
C GLY A 72 23.54 -13.34 -2.87
N THR A 73 24.24 -14.15 -2.07
CA THR A 73 23.66 -15.37 -1.47
C THR A 73 22.46 -15.05 -0.58
N LEU A 74 22.50 -13.96 0.20
CA LEU A 74 21.36 -13.54 1.02
C LEU A 74 20.19 -13.08 0.16
N GLY A 75 20.47 -12.37 -0.94
CA GLY A 75 19.42 -11.96 -1.88
C GLY A 75 18.77 -13.12 -2.61
N GLU A 76 19.51 -14.18 -2.96
CA GLU A 76 18.92 -15.39 -3.52
C GLU A 76 17.97 -16.09 -2.53
N TYR A 77 18.32 -16.15 -1.24
CA TYR A 77 17.38 -16.63 -0.22
C TYR A 77 16.14 -15.74 -0.10
N ALA A 78 16.31 -14.41 -0.17
CA ALA A 78 15.19 -13.48 -0.17
C ALA A 78 14.26 -13.67 -1.39
N VAL A 79 14.84 -13.93 -2.57
CA VAL A 79 14.06 -14.25 -3.78
C VAL A 79 13.27 -15.53 -3.60
N GLN A 80 13.90 -16.61 -3.11
CA GLN A 80 13.23 -17.88 -2.85
C GLN A 80 12.08 -17.73 -1.85
N ALA A 81 12.31 -16.98 -0.76
CA ALA A 81 11.28 -16.71 0.24
C ALA A 81 10.11 -15.89 -0.35
N ALA A 82 10.40 -14.89 -1.17
CA ALA A 82 9.37 -14.08 -1.83
C ALA A 82 8.56 -14.89 -2.85
N ASP A 83 9.22 -15.74 -3.65
CA ASP A 83 8.54 -16.63 -4.60
C ASP A 83 7.59 -17.60 -3.88
N LEU A 84 8.05 -18.25 -2.80
CA LEU A 84 7.22 -19.12 -1.97
C LEU A 84 6.01 -18.37 -1.39
N ALA A 85 6.21 -17.17 -0.86
CA ALA A 85 5.11 -16.36 -0.32
C ALA A 85 4.07 -16.02 -1.39
N ILE A 86 4.50 -15.68 -2.62
CA ILE A 86 3.58 -15.41 -3.73
C ILE A 86 2.83 -16.67 -4.17
N GLU A 87 3.50 -17.83 -4.22
CA GLU A 87 2.86 -19.11 -4.50
C GLU A 87 1.75 -19.42 -3.49
N GLU A 88 2.05 -19.30 -2.20
CA GLU A 88 1.07 -19.54 -1.13
C GLU A 88 -0.13 -18.57 -1.20
N ILE A 89 0.14 -17.27 -1.41
CA ILE A 89 -0.91 -16.25 -1.54
C ILE A 89 -1.81 -16.58 -2.73
N ASN A 90 -1.21 -16.91 -3.87
CA ASN A 90 -1.96 -17.22 -5.09
C ASN A 90 -2.72 -18.54 -4.98
N ALA A 91 -2.18 -19.55 -4.30
CA ALA A 91 -2.88 -20.81 -4.03
C ALA A 91 -4.12 -20.59 -3.15
N LYS A 92 -4.08 -19.63 -2.23
CA LYS A 92 -5.21 -19.22 -1.36
C LYS A 92 -6.23 -18.28 -2.05
N GLY A 93 -6.14 -18.12 -3.37
CA GLY A 93 -7.06 -17.29 -4.15
C GLY A 93 -6.59 -15.86 -4.40
N GLY A 94 -5.36 -15.52 -4.02
CA GLY A 94 -4.76 -14.20 -4.23
C GLY A 94 -5.25 -13.14 -3.24
N ILE A 95 -4.93 -11.87 -3.52
CA ILE A 95 -5.32 -10.73 -2.68
C ILE A 95 -6.61 -10.15 -3.24
N LEU A 96 -7.68 -10.18 -2.44
CA LEU A 96 -9.02 -9.75 -2.86
C LEU A 96 -9.49 -10.44 -4.17
N GLY A 97 -9.09 -11.70 -4.37
CA GLY A 97 -9.40 -12.48 -5.58
C GLY A 97 -8.50 -12.19 -6.79
N ARG A 98 -7.46 -11.35 -6.65
CA ARG A 98 -6.51 -11.01 -7.71
C ARG A 98 -5.19 -11.73 -7.50
N LYS A 99 -4.64 -12.32 -8.57
CA LYS A 99 -3.30 -12.93 -8.53
C LYS A 99 -2.22 -11.88 -8.33
N VAL A 100 -1.13 -12.28 -7.69
CA VAL A 100 0.06 -11.48 -7.47
C VAL A 100 1.18 -11.98 -8.37
N GLU A 101 1.91 -11.06 -9.00
CA GLU A 101 3.11 -11.32 -9.79
C GLU A 101 4.30 -10.60 -9.16
N LEU A 102 5.43 -11.29 -9.03
CA LEU A 102 6.66 -10.74 -8.49
C LEU A 102 7.60 -10.34 -9.62
N ILE A 103 7.96 -9.06 -9.69
CA ILE A 103 8.95 -8.54 -10.64
C ILE A 103 10.26 -8.35 -9.89
N LYS A 104 11.25 -9.20 -10.20
CA LYS A 104 12.52 -9.30 -9.46
C LYS A 104 13.62 -8.53 -10.19
N GLU A 105 14.33 -7.68 -9.47
CA GLU A 105 15.47 -6.93 -9.98
C GLU A 105 16.66 -7.00 -9.00
N ASP A 106 17.88 -6.89 -9.52
CA ASP A 106 19.12 -6.90 -8.73
C ASP A 106 19.52 -5.48 -8.32
N SER A 107 19.80 -5.28 -7.03
CA SER A 107 20.16 -4.00 -6.42
C SER A 107 21.68 -3.84 -6.16
N VAL A 108 22.53 -4.59 -6.88
CA VAL A 108 24.03 -4.67 -6.84
C VAL A 108 24.75 -3.56 -6.10
N ASN A 109 24.38 -2.31 -6.37
CA ASN A 109 24.86 -1.13 -5.66
C ASN A 109 23.73 -0.07 -5.57
N PRO A 110 23.91 1.00 -4.76
CA PRO A 110 22.86 1.99 -4.53
C PRO A 110 22.39 2.73 -5.79
N GLN A 111 23.28 2.94 -6.77
CA GLN A 111 22.94 3.59 -8.03
C GLN A 111 22.03 2.69 -8.86
N THR A 112 22.40 1.41 -9.02
CA THR A 112 21.55 0.42 -9.71
C THR A 112 20.21 0.26 -8.99
N ALA A 113 20.20 0.21 -7.66
CA ALA A 113 18.97 0.11 -6.87
C ALA A 113 17.99 1.27 -7.17
N SER A 114 18.48 2.52 -7.22
CA SER A 114 17.66 3.69 -7.57
C SER A 114 17.02 3.54 -8.95
N THR A 115 17.84 3.25 -9.98
CA THR A 115 17.37 3.13 -11.37
C THR A 115 16.38 1.97 -11.54
N LYS A 116 16.61 0.85 -10.86
CA LYS A 116 15.70 -0.30 -10.92
C LYS A 116 14.39 -0.03 -10.18
N ALA A 117 14.42 0.67 -9.05
CA ALA A 117 13.20 1.10 -8.36
C ALA A 117 12.35 2.02 -9.25
N GLU A 118 12.96 2.99 -9.92
CA GLU A 118 12.26 3.87 -10.88
C GLU A 118 11.63 3.06 -12.00
N ARG A 119 12.36 2.12 -12.60
CA ARG A 119 11.83 1.25 -13.66
C ARG A 119 10.64 0.40 -13.17
N LEU A 120 10.75 -0.23 -12.00
CA LEU A 120 9.67 -1.05 -11.44
C LEU A 120 8.38 -0.22 -11.27
N ILE A 121 8.51 1.02 -10.79
CA ILE A 121 7.38 1.91 -10.53
C ILE A 121 6.83 2.50 -11.83
N GLU A 122 7.69 3.08 -12.66
CA GLU A 122 7.26 3.88 -13.82
C GLU A 122 6.92 3.02 -15.03
N ARG A 123 7.68 1.96 -15.29
CA ARG A 123 7.49 1.09 -16.45
C ARG A 123 6.64 -0.12 -16.10
N ASP A 124 7.02 -0.85 -15.06
CA ASP A 124 6.39 -2.13 -14.73
C ASP A 124 5.10 -1.94 -13.89
N LYS A 125 4.84 -0.71 -13.42
CA LYS A 125 3.63 -0.29 -12.69
C LYS A 125 3.37 -1.14 -11.45
N VAL A 126 4.41 -1.46 -10.69
CA VAL A 126 4.27 -2.20 -9.43
C VAL A 126 3.46 -1.40 -8.40
N ALA A 127 2.64 -2.10 -7.63
CA ALA A 127 1.83 -1.52 -6.56
C ALA A 127 2.70 -1.08 -5.36
N CYS A 128 3.76 -1.84 -5.07
CA CYS A 128 4.80 -1.48 -4.11
C CYS A 128 6.12 -2.16 -4.44
N ILE A 129 7.19 -1.68 -3.82
CA ILE A 129 8.48 -2.36 -3.76
C ILE A 129 8.60 -3.02 -2.38
N VAL A 130 9.00 -4.28 -2.37
CA VAL A 130 9.37 -5.04 -1.16
C VAL A 130 10.82 -5.44 -1.28
N GLY A 131 11.55 -5.38 -0.17
CA GLY A 131 12.87 -5.96 -0.09
C GLY A 131 13.92 -5.06 0.58
N GLU A 132 15.11 -5.26 0.05
CA GLU A 132 16.42 -4.71 0.35
C GLU A 132 17.11 -5.05 1.67
N ILE A 133 18.36 -5.49 1.52
CA ILE A 133 19.30 -5.94 2.57
C ILE A 133 20.37 -4.88 2.85
N SER A 134 21.00 -4.34 1.80
CA SER A 134 21.96 -3.24 1.90
C SER A 134 21.28 -1.95 2.32
N SER A 135 21.71 -1.41 3.46
CA SER A 135 21.23 -0.11 3.94
C SER A 135 21.51 1.05 2.98
N ALA A 136 22.62 0.99 2.23
CA ALA A 136 22.92 2.03 1.25
C ALA A 136 21.93 2.00 0.07
N SER A 137 21.60 0.82 -0.44
CA SER A 137 20.61 0.65 -1.51
C SER A 137 19.19 0.97 -1.02
N ALA A 138 18.84 0.58 0.21
CA ALA A 138 17.54 0.90 0.79
C ALA A 138 17.31 2.42 0.91
N LEU A 139 18.36 3.20 1.24
CA LEU A 139 18.27 4.66 1.30
C LEU A 139 17.96 5.28 -0.08
N THR A 140 18.53 4.76 -1.16
CA THR A 140 18.24 5.29 -2.51
C THR A 140 16.85 4.89 -2.99
N ILE A 141 16.42 3.64 -2.72
CA ILE A 141 15.05 3.18 -2.99
C ILE A 141 14.03 4.04 -2.22
N ALA A 142 14.30 4.35 -0.95
CA ALA A 142 13.44 5.19 -0.13
C ALA A 142 13.27 6.60 -0.71
N GLN A 143 14.33 7.18 -1.29
CA GLN A 143 14.24 8.47 -1.98
C GLN A 143 13.37 8.38 -3.24
N VAL A 144 13.50 7.31 -4.03
CA VAL A 144 12.65 7.07 -5.20
C VAL A 144 11.19 6.93 -4.78
N ALA A 145 10.91 6.07 -3.80
CA ALA A 145 9.59 5.86 -3.21
C ALA A 145 8.95 7.17 -2.75
N GLN A 146 9.73 8.04 -2.08
CA GLN A 146 9.27 9.36 -1.64
C GLN A 146 8.87 10.27 -2.80
N ARG A 147 9.71 10.38 -3.85
CA ARG A 147 9.44 11.23 -5.01
C ARG A 147 8.24 10.73 -5.83
N THR A 148 8.18 9.42 -6.04
CA THR A 148 7.15 8.76 -6.86
C THR A 148 5.85 8.49 -6.10
N LYS A 149 5.84 8.71 -4.78
CA LYS A 149 4.71 8.41 -3.88
C LYS A 149 4.29 6.93 -3.91
N ASN A 150 5.25 6.03 -4.11
CA ASN A 150 5.05 4.59 -4.12
C ASN A 150 5.55 3.97 -2.81
N LEU A 151 4.92 2.90 -2.32
CA LEU A 151 5.29 2.23 -1.09
C LEU A 151 6.57 1.41 -1.25
N PHE A 152 7.49 1.57 -0.29
CA PHE A 152 8.65 0.71 -0.11
C PHE A 152 8.58 0.01 1.25
N ILE A 153 8.58 -1.33 1.23
CA ILE A 153 8.60 -2.17 2.42
C ILE A 153 10.00 -2.77 2.55
N ASN A 154 10.79 -2.19 3.44
CA ASN A 154 12.13 -2.64 3.78
C ASN A 154 12.11 -3.94 4.59
N THR A 155 12.80 -4.97 4.10
CA THR A 155 12.83 -6.30 4.73
C THR A 155 14.18 -6.73 5.29
N GLY A 156 15.27 -5.98 5.05
CA GLY A 156 16.60 -6.40 5.50
C GLY A 156 17.58 -5.28 5.86
N ALA A 157 17.29 -4.01 5.53
CA ALA A 157 18.20 -2.92 5.87
C ALA A 157 18.00 -2.37 7.29
N ASN A 158 19.10 -2.30 8.06
CA ASN A 158 19.07 -1.96 9.48
C ASN A 158 19.48 -0.53 9.84
N SER A 159 20.14 0.21 8.95
CA SER A 159 20.68 1.53 9.32
C SER A 159 19.62 2.41 9.99
N ASP A 160 19.96 2.99 11.14
CA ASP A 160 19.09 3.87 11.90
C ASP A 160 18.68 5.11 11.07
N ALA A 161 19.49 5.50 10.07
CA ALA A 161 19.16 6.59 9.14
C ALA A 161 17.81 6.40 8.45
N LEU A 162 17.44 5.15 8.12
CA LEU A 162 16.17 4.82 7.48
C LEU A 162 14.97 5.18 8.37
N ARG A 163 15.10 5.07 9.69
CA ARG A 163 14.02 5.43 10.65
C ARG A 163 14.24 6.79 11.31
N GLY A 164 15.38 7.42 11.04
CA GLY A 164 15.77 8.73 11.56
C GLY A 164 15.78 9.79 10.45
N SER A 165 16.98 10.24 10.08
CA SER A 165 17.18 11.38 9.17
C SER A 165 16.52 11.23 7.79
N ASN A 166 16.33 9.99 7.32
CA ASN A 166 15.78 9.67 6.01
C ASN A 166 14.40 9.00 6.09
N CYS A 167 13.78 9.02 7.27
CA CYS A 167 12.43 8.52 7.46
C CYS A 167 11.45 9.30 6.58
N ASN A 168 10.58 8.58 5.89
CA ASN A 168 9.54 9.18 5.06
C ASN A 168 8.27 8.33 5.07
N LYS A 169 7.13 8.95 4.77
CA LYS A 169 5.79 8.33 4.87
C LYS A 169 5.53 7.18 3.89
N TYR A 170 6.39 6.97 2.90
CA TYR A 170 6.24 5.92 1.90
C TYR A 170 7.16 4.72 2.18
N MET A 171 7.86 4.72 3.33
CA MET A 171 8.75 3.66 3.72
C MET A 171 8.26 2.98 4.99
N PHE A 172 8.15 1.66 4.92
CA PHE A 172 7.76 0.79 6.02
C PHE A 172 8.85 -0.23 6.26
N HIS A 173 8.96 -0.74 7.48
CA HIS A 173 10.04 -1.64 7.86
C HIS A 173 9.49 -2.88 8.54
N VAL A 174 9.91 -4.05 8.05
CA VAL A 174 9.77 -5.33 8.74
C VAL A 174 11.02 -5.62 9.57
N GLU A 175 12.18 -5.25 9.03
CA GLU A 175 13.47 -5.45 9.69
C GLU A 175 13.65 -4.55 10.92
N SER A 176 14.50 -4.96 11.86
CA SER A 176 14.88 -4.14 13.02
C SER A 176 16.01 -3.16 12.69
N GLN A 177 16.06 -2.01 13.39
CA GLN A 177 17.17 -1.05 13.25
C GLN A 177 18.38 -1.43 14.12
N ASN A 178 19.56 -0.94 13.74
CA ASN A 178 20.81 -1.18 14.47
C ASN A 178 20.71 -0.85 15.97
N SER A 179 20.07 0.27 16.34
CA SER A 179 19.90 0.61 17.76
C SER A 179 19.02 -0.33 18.55
N MET A 180 18.10 -1.05 17.90
CA MET A 180 17.37 -2.13 18.59
C MET A 180 18.30 -3.30 18.88
N TYR A 181 19.08 -3.75 17.90
CA TYR A 181 20.06 -4.84 18.11
C TYR A 181 21.09 -4.51 19.18
N VAL A 182 21.73 -3.35 19.07
CA VAL A 182 22.77 -2.93 20.04
C VAL A 182 22.19 -2.81 21.44
N LYS A 183 21.03 -2.18 21.62
CA LYS A 183 20.45 -2.02 22.96
C LYS A 183 20.02 -3.36 23.55
N THR A 184 19.43 -4.25 22.75
CA THR A 184 18.98 -5.56 23.24
C THR A 184 20.17 -6.42 23.66
N VAL A 185 21.13 -6.62 22.77
CA VAL A 185 22.32 -7.45 23.05
C VAL A 185 23.15 -6.80 24.15
N GLY A 186 23.43 -5.50 24.04
CA GLY A 186 24.23 -4.78 25.01
C GLY A 186 23.64 -4.81 26.42
N ARG A 187 22.32 -4.64 26.57
CA ARG A 187 21.66 -4.76 27.89
C ARG A 187 21.75 -6.18 28.46
N SER A 188 21.60 -7.21 27.62
CA SER A 188 21.76 -8.61 28.08
C SER A 188 23.18 -8.86 28.60
N LEU A 189 24.19 -8.43 27.83
CA LEU A 189 25.59 -8.60 28.21
C LEU A 189 25.93 -7.87 29.53
N LEU A 190 25.37 -6.69 29.76
CA LEU A 190 25.53 -5.96 31.02
C LEU A 190 24.84 -6.69 32.18
N ALA A 191 23.60 -7.12 32.00
CA ALA A 191 22.83 -7.82 33.03
C ALA A 191 23.49 -9.14 33.48
N GLU A 192 24.17 -9.82 32.56
CA GLU A 192 24.89 -11.07 32.82
C GLU A 192 26.34 -10.87 33.30
N ASN A 193 26.78 -9.63 33.57
CA ASN A 193 28.16 -9.30 33.92
C ASN A 193 29.20 -9.86 32.91
N ARG A 194 28.83 -9.91 31.62
CA ARG A 194 29.70 -10.39 30.52
C ARG A 194 30.63 -9.30 30.01
N VAL A 195 30.33 -8.05 30.34
CA VAL A 195 31.14 -6.88 30.01
C VAL A 195 32.18 -6.65 31.10
N ARG A 196 33.47 -6.69 30.73
CA ARG A 196 34.59 -6.48 31.65
C ARG A 196 35.53 -5.41 31.11
N GLY A 197 35.78 -4.38 31.91
CA GLY A 197 36.69 -3.29 31.54
C GLY A 197 36.04 -2.25 30.61
N LYS A 198 36.81 -1.19 30.31
CA LYS A 198 36.35 0.01 29.60
C LYS A 198 36.98 0.20 28.22
N ASN A 199 37.88 -0.70 27.83
CA ASN A 199 38.61 -0.63 26.57
C ASN A 199 37.97 -1.58 25.57
N TRP A 200 37.46 -1.00 24.48
CA TRP A 200 36.69 -1.72 23.48
C TRP A 200 37.33 -1.60 22.11
N TYR A 201 37.28 -2.69 21.36
CA TYR A 201 37.70 -2.75 19.97
C TYR A 201 36.52 -3.23 19.12
N SER A 202 36.38 -2.69 17.92
CA SER A 202 35.28 -3.00 17.02
C SER A 202 35.79 -3.44 15.66
N LEU A 203 35.22 -4.52 15.14
CA LEU A 203 35.34 -4.92 13.74
C LEU A 203 33.96 -4.82 13.10
N THR A 204 33.82 -3.99 12.08
CA THR A 204 32.54 -3.75 11.40
C THR A 204 32.70 -3.80 9.89
N ALA A 205 31.64 -4.17 9.18
CA ALA A 205 31.63 -4.15 7.73
C ALA A 205 31.80 -2.70 7.20
N ASP A 206 32.54 -2.53 6.10
CA ASP A 206 32.85 -1.22 5.54
C ASP A 206 31.78 -0.74 4.55
N TYR A 207 30.57 -0.49 5.07
CA TYR A 207 29.48 0.17 4.35
C TYR A 207 28.48 0.78 5.32
N ALA A 208 27.44 1.43 4.80
CA ALA A 208 26.45 2.19 5.57
C ALA A 208 25.91 1.47 6.82
N PHE A 209 25.63 0.16 6.74
CA PHE A 209 25.20 -0.63 7.89
C PHE A 209 26.25 -0.66 9.00
N GLY A 210 27.50 -1.01 8.68
CA GLY A 210 28.56 -1.22 9.66
C GLY A 210 29.06 0.09 10.26
N HIS A 211 29.13 1.17 9.47
CA HIS A 211 29.43 2.50 9.98
C HIS A 211 28.36 3.00 10.96
N ASP A 212 27.09 2.80 10.63
CA ASP A 212 25.98 3.15 11.52
C ASP A 212 25.95 2.27 12.77
N LEU A 213 26.14 0.96 12.62
CA LEU A 213 26.24 0.02 13.74
C LEU A 213 27.36 0.42 14.70
N LEU A 214 28.54 0.77 14.18
CA LEU A 214 29.66 1.24 15.00
C LEU A 214 29.29 2.50 15.78
N LYS A 215 28.68 3.49 15.11
CA LYS A 215 28.23 4.73 15.74
C LYS A 215 27.22 4.46 16.85
N VAL A 216 26.27 3.56 16.61
CA VAL A 216 25.26 3.16 17.60
C VAL A 216 25.89 2.40 18.77
N ALA A 217 26.79 1.46 18.49
CA ALA A 217 27.51 0.69 19.51
C ALA A 217 28.37 1.59 20.40
N ARG A 218 29.13 2.52 19.82
CA ARG A 218 29.93 3.50 20.60
C ARG A 218 29.06 4.30 21.56
N ARG A 219 27.98 4.89 21.06
CA ARG A 219 27.02 5.63 21.91
C ARG A 219 26.45 4.77 23.04
N PHE A 220 26.16 3.50 22.76
CA PHE A 220 25.67 2.59 23.79
C PHE A 220 26.75 2.31 24.85
N MET A 221 27.98 1.99 24.45
CA MET A 221 29.08 1.72 25.38
C MET A 221 29.40 2.96 26.23
N GLU A 222 29.55 4.13 25.60
CA GLU A 222 29.81 5.41 26.30
C GLU A 222 28.75 5.71 27.38
N ALA A 223 27.49 5.36 27.12
CA ALA A 223 26.40 5.56 28.07
C ALA A 223 26.35 4.53 29.21
N ASN A 224 27.06 3.40 29.10
CA ASN A 224 26.98 2.28 30.05
C ASN A 224 28.32 1.88 30.69
N GLY A 225 29.41 2.62 30.40
CA GLY A 225 30.70 2.53 31.08
C GLY A 225 31.68 1.54 30.46
#